data_AF-A0A8N5F0M2-F1
#
_entry.id   AF-A0A8N5F0M2-F1
#
_cell.length_a   1.000
_cell.length_b   1.000
_cell.length_c   1.000
_cell.angle_alpha   90.00
_cell.angle_beta   90.00
_cell.angle_gamma   90.00
#
_symmetry.space_group_name_H-M   'P 1'
#
loop_
_entity.id
_entity.type
_entity.pdbx_description
1 polymer ?
#
loop_
_entity_poly.entity_id
_entity_poly.type
_entity_poly.pdbx_seq_one_letter_code
_entity_poly.pdbx_strand_id
1 'polypeptide(L)'
;SPALVRGLTAQSAAKAQLGLGHSYSRAKVKFNVHRVDNMIIQSISLLDQLDKDINTFSMRVREWYGYHFPELIKIVPDNSMYCRVAKFIGNRRELSEESLEGLEEIVMDSAKAQAILEASRSSMGMDISPLDLINIESFSRRVISLSDYRKGLQEYLRSKMSQVAPSLSALIGEPKYGLIFHSTFIGRAAAKNKGRISRYLANKCTIASRIDCFSEVPTSVFGDKLREQVEERLAFYETGEPPRKNLEVMKEAVVEANEVVAEVKRRQEKKEKKRKKREKRRLEALAAAAEEAAENSVMETEENDVGAKKKKKKKKQQQPEESEAEPEPEENGVEEEEEEEPLPKKKRKVVVEPEQEEEEEEEKKKKKKKKKKKAVAQDSEEH
;
A
#
# COMPACT_ATOMS: atom_id res chain seq x y z
N SER A 1 -31.45 -32.82 -5.87
CA SER A 1 -32.05 -32.49 -4.57
C SER A 1 -31.04 -32.82 -3.48
N PRO A 2 -30.73 -31.92 -2.54
CA PRO A 2 -29.66 -32.07 -1.52
C PRO A 2 -29.80 -33.31 -0.60
N ALA A 3 -30.96 -33.97 -0.61
CA ALA A 3 -31.25 -35.13 0.22
C ALA A 3 -30.54 -36.44 -0.18
N LEU A 4 -29.85 -36.49 -1.33
CA LEU A 4 -29.24 -37.72 -1.87
C LEU A 4 -27.78 -37.94 -1.45
N VAL A 5 -27.11 -36.91 -0.90
CA VAL A 5 -25.69 -36.97 -0.50
C VAL A 5 -25.59 -36.65 0.99
N ARG A 6 -25.18 -37.63 1.80
CA ARG A 6 -24.96 -37.41 3.25
C ARG A 6 -23.92 -36.30 3.47
N GLY A 7 -24.28 -35.28 4.24
CA GLY A 7 -23.42 -34.15 4.57
C GLY A 7 -23.55 -32.93 3.65
N LEU A 8 -24.27 -33.03 2.51
CA LEU A 8 -24.48 -31.89 1.62
C LEU A 8 -25.74 -31.11 2.02
N THR A 9 -25.59 -30.16 2.94
CA THR A 9 -26.67 -29.24 3.31
C THR A 9 -26.98 -28.26 2.17
N ALA A 10 -28.21 -27.73 2.10
CA ALA A 10 -28.57 -26.75 1.07
C ALA A 10 -27.68 -25.49 1.08
N GLN A 11 -27.24 -25.05 2.26
CA GLN A 11 -26.28 -23.94 2.43
C GLN A 11 -24.90 -24.29 1.87
N SER A 12 -24.38 -25.49 2.18
CA SER A 12 -23.09 -25.94 1.62
C SER A 12 -23.12 -26.08 0.09
N ALA A 13 -24.24 -26.56 -0.46
CA ALA A 13 -24.45 -26.66 -1.90
C ALA A 13 -24.48 -25.28 -2.58
N ALA A 14 -25.15 -24.30 -1.97
CA ALA A 14 -25.19 -22.92 -2.46
C ALA A 14 -23.80 -22.26 -2.43
N LYS A 15 -23.04 -22.42 -1.33
CA LYS A 15 -21.66 -21.91 -1.21
C LYS A 15 -20.72 -22.56 -2.23
N ALA A 16 -20.86 -23.87 -2.44
CA ALA A 16 -20.11 -24.61 -3.46
C ALA A 16 -20.47 -24.13 -4.88
N GLN A 17 -21.75 -23.90 -5.16
CA GLN A 17 -22.20 -23.40 -6.45
C GLN A 17 -21.68 -21.98 -6.73
N LEU A 18 -21.67 -21.10 -5.73
CA LEU A 18 -21.10 -19.76 -5.83
C LEU A 18 -19.58 -19.81 -6.11
N GLY A 19 -18.85 -20.62 -5.34
CA GLY A 19 -17.41 -20.81 -5.53
C GLY A 19 -17.06 -21.37 -6.90
N LEU A 20 -17.81 -22.36 -7.36
CA LEU A 20 -17.63 -22.95 -8.70
C LEU A 20 -17.96 -21.93 -9.80
N GLY A 21 -19.05 -21.17 -9.64
CA GLY A 21 -19.45 -20.12 -10.58
C GLY A 21 -18.39 -19.01 -10.71
N HIS A 22 -17.83 -18.56 -9.59
CA HIS A 22 -16.72 -17.61 -9.57
C HIS A 22 -15.46 -18.18 -10.23
N SER A 23 -15.06 -19.40 -9.90
CA SER A 23 -13.89 -20.06 -10.47
C SER A 23 -14.00 -20.25 -11.98
N TYR A 24 -15.15 -20.78 -12.44
CA TYR A 24 -15.44 -20.97 -13.86
C TYR A 24 -15.41 -19.65 -14.63
N SER A 25 -16.07 -18.61 -14.11
CA SER A 25 -16.12 -17.30 -14.77
C SER A 25 -14.73 -16.66 -14.84
N ARG A 26 -13.96 -16.70 -13.75
CA ARG A 26 -12.58 -16.17 -13.71
C ARG A 26 -11.67 -16.91 -14.69
N ALA A 27 -11.78 -18.23 -14.78
CA ALA A 27 -11.01 -19.04 -15.73
C ALA A 27 -11.38 -18.71 -17.19
N LYS A 28 -12.67 -18.57 -17.49
CA LYS A 28 -13.14 -18.23 -18.84
C LYS A 28 -12.74 -16.82 -19.29
N VAL A 29 -12.82 -15.84 -18.40
CA VAL A 29 -12.43 -14.44 -18.67
C VAL A 29 -10.91 -14.25 -18.62
N LYS A 30 -10.13 -15.31 -18.32
CA LYS A 30 -8.67 -15.23 -18.09
C LYS A 30 -8.33 -14.13 -17.09
N PHE A 31 -9.08 -14.07 -15.99
CA PHE A 31 -8.91 -13.04 -14.97
C PHE A 31 -7.48 -13.07 -14.41
N ASN A 32 -6.75 -11.99 -14.63
CA ASN A 32 -5.35 -11.88 -14.21
C ASN A 32 -5.27 -11.09 -12.90
N VAL A 33 -4.93 -11.77 -11.80
CA VAL A 33 -4.75 -11.16 -10.47
C VAL A 33 -3.66 -10.09 -10.47
N HIS A 34 -2.63 -10.23 -11.33
CA HIS A 34 -1.53 -9.27 -11.41
C HIS A 34 -1.95 -7.93 -12.03
N ARG A 35 -3.09 -7.88 -12.74
CA ARG A 35 -3.66 -6.67 -13.35
C ARG A 35 -4.70 -5.96 -12.48
N VAL A 36 -4.97 -6.48 -11.28
CA VAL A 36 -5.96 -5.89 -10.39
C VAL A 36 -5.40 -4.60 -9.79
N ASP A 37 -6.14 -3.50 -10.00
CA ASP A 37 -5.84 -2.14 -9.57
C ASP A 37 -6.35 -1.81 -8.17
N ASN A 38 -7.22 -2.64 -7.58
CA ASN A 38 -7.73 -2.43 -6.22
C ASN A 38 -6.58 -2.27 -5.18
N MET A 39 -5.52 -3.07 -5.29
CA MET A 39 -4.36 -2.94 -4.41
C MET A 39 -3.64 -1.58 -4.57
N ILE A 40 -3.64 -1.00 -5.77
CA ILE A 40 -3.07 0.32 -6.04
C ILE A 40 -3.94 1.39 -5.39
N ILE A 41 -5.27 1.31 -5.55
CA ILE A 41 -6.22 2.26 -4.97
C ILE A 41 -6.09 2.30 -3.44
N GLN A 42 -6.08 1.12 -2.80
CA GLN A 42 -5.92 1.03 -1.35
C GLN A 42 -4.55 1.52 -0.89
N SER A 43 -3.48 1.20 -1.63
CA SER A 43 -2.11 1.65 -1.29
C SER A 43 -1.97 3.16 -1.36
N ILE A 44 -2.59 3.83 -2.35
CA ILE A 44 -2.57 5.30 -2.46
C ILE A 44 -3.34 5.92 -1.30
N SER A 45 -4.56 5.43 -1.01
CA SER A 45 -5.34 5.93 0.13
C SER A 45 -4.61 5.78 1.45
N LEU A 46 -3.92 4.64 1.64
CA LEU A 46 -3.11 4.39 2.82
C LEU A 46 -1.89 5.32 2.89
N LEU A 47 -1.21 5.56 1.76
CA LEU A 47 -0.07 6.47 1.70
C LEU A 47 -0.46 7.90 2.07
N ASP A 48 -1.61 8.39 1.58
CA ASP A 48 -2.13 9.71 1.90
C ASP A 48 -2.52 9.85 3.39
N GLN A 49 -3.07 8.78 3.98
CA GLN A 49 -3.38 8.74 5.40
C GLN A 49 -2.09 8.72 6.24
N LEU A 50 -1.12 7.89 5.87
CA LEU A 50 0.18 7.81 6.54
C LEU A 50 0.92 9.15 6.50
N ASP A 51 0.89 9.90 5.39
CA ASP A 51 1.55 11.20 5.32
C ASP A 51 0.96 12.20 6.33
N LYS A 52 -0.37 12.19 6.55
CA LYS A 52 -1.03 13.03 7.57
C LYS A 52 -0.73 12.57 8.98
N ASP A 53 -0.81 11.26 9.22
CA ASP A 53 -0.61 10.65 10.54
C ASP A 53 0.84 10.81 10.98
N ILE A 54 1.82 10.54 10.12
CA ILE A 54 3.24 10.77 10.40
C ILE A 54 3.48 12.23 10.77
N ASN A 55 2.89 13.18 10.05
CA ASN A 55 3.06 14.59 10.38
C ASN A 55 2.46 14.92 11.76
N THR A 56 1.24 14.44 12.03
CA THR A 56 0.53 14.68 13.29
C THR A 56 1.26 14.05 14.47
N PHE A 57 1.69 12.80 14.34
CA PHE A 57 2.46 12.10 15.37
C PHE A 57 3.84 12.74 15.58
N SER A 58 4.53 13.18 14.52
CA SER A 58 5.80 13.88 14.65
C SER A 58 5.65 15.22 15.37
N MET A 59 4.57 15.97 15.08
CA MET A 59 4.25 17.19 15.84
C MET A 59 3.97 16.88 17.31
N ARG A 60 3.33 15.74 17.60
CA ARG A 60 3.07 15.31 18.97
C ARG A 60 4.35 14.91 19.72
N VAL A 61 5.29 14.24 19.05
CA VAL A 61 6.65 13.97 19.60
C VAL A 61 7.36 15.28 19.91
N ARG A 62 7.27 16.29 19.03
CA ARG A 62 7.86 17.62 19.25
C ARG A 62 7.30 18.33 20.46
N GLU A 63 5.98 18.28 20.65
CA GLU A 63 5.36 18.89 21.82
C GLU A 63 5.79 18.20 23.11
N TRP A 64 5.76 16.86 23.15
CA TRP A 64 6.13 16.10 24.34
C TRP A 64 7.61 16.23 24.70
N TYR A 65 8.49 16.02 23.73
CA TYR A 65 9.93 16.11 23.96
C TYR A 65 10.41 17.57 24.09
N GLY A 66 9.68 18.53 23.51
CA GLY A 66 9.96 19.95 23.62
C GLY A 66 9.88 20.50 25.05
N TYR A 67 9.11 19.87 25.96
CA TYR A 67 9.15 20.21 27.39
C TYR A 67 10.51 19.91 28.02
N HIS A 68 11.19 18.86 27.55
CA HIS A 68 12.51 18.46 28.02
C HIS A 68 13.64 19.21 27.31
N PHE A 69 13.53 19.37 25.98
CA PHE A 69 14.54 20.02 25.15
C PHE A 69 13.90 20.97 24.11
N PRO A 70 13.49 22.19 24.52
CA PRO A 70 12.73 23.11 23.68
C PRO A 70 13.56 23.69 22.52
N GLU A 71 14.87 23.86 22.70
CA GLU A 71 15.76 24.44 21.69
C GLU A 71 15.91 23.55 20.45
N LEU A 72 15.71 22.23 20.61
CA LEU A 72 15.85 21.25 19.54
C LEU A 72 14.90 21.50 18.36
N ILE A 73 13.69 22.02 18.63
CA ILE A 73 12.68 22.32 17.59
C ILE A 73 13.20 23.37 16.60
N LYS A 74 13.99 24.33 17.09
CA LYS A 74 14.55 25.40 16.25
C LYS A 74 15.74 24.91 15.42
N ILE A 75 16.51 23.95 15.94
CA ILE A 75 17.71 23.41 15.27
C ILE A 75 17.33 22.39 14.20
N VAL A 76 16.35 21.52 14.50
CA VAL A 76 15.91 20.45 13.59
C VAL A 76 14.48 20.72 13.10
N PRO A 77 14.31 21.44 11.97
CA PRO A 77 12.99 21.80 11.45
C PRO A 77 12.25 20.65 10.77
N ASP A 78 12.94 19.57 10.37
CA ASP A 78 12.29 18.39 9.79
C ASP A 78 11.70 17.44 10.84
N ASN A 79 10.47 17.00 10.61
CA ASN A 79 9.67 16.21 11.53
C ASN A 79 10.20 14.78 11.71
N SER A 80 10.62 14.15 10.61
CA SER A 80 11.12 12.78 10.62
C SER A 80 12.50 12.71 11.28
N MET A 81 13.38 13.66 10.94
CA MET A 81 14.69 13.81 11.56
C MET A 81 14.57 14.11 13.05
N TYR A 82 13.64 15.00 13.45
CA TYR A 82 13.42 15.30 14.87
C TYR A 82 13.10 14.05 15.70
N CYS A 83 12.23 13.17 15.20
CA CYS A 83 11.91 11.92 15.90
C CYS A 83 13.11 10.98 16.03
N ARG A 84 13.98 10.92 15.00
CA ARG A 84 15.22 10.12 15.03
C ARG A 84 16.22 10.68 16.03
N VAL A 85 16.39 12.00 16.06
CA VAL A 85 17.28 12.70 16.99
C VAL A 85 16.76 12.58 18.43
N ALA A 86 15.46 12.78 18.67
CA ALA A 86 14.88 12.63 20.01
C ALA A 86 15.04 11.20 20.56
N LYS A 87 14.86 10.19 19.71
CA LYS A 87 15.12 8.79 20.07
C LYS A 87 16.60 8.54 20.40
N PHE A 88 17.53 9.13 19.64
CA PHE A 88 18.97 8.92 19.84
C PHE A 88 19.50 9.64 21.07
N ILE A 89 19.05 10.88 21.32
CA ILE A 89 19.48 11.68 22.48
C ILE A 89 18.96 11.08 23.78
N GLY A 90 17.69 10.68 23.82
CA GLY A 90 17.06 10.22 25.05
C GLY A 90 17.07 11.32 26.12
N ASN A 91 17.91 11.18 27.14
CA ASN A 91 18.07 12.19 28.17
C ASN A 91 19.16 13.20 27.79
N ARG A 92 18.82 14.49 27.76
CA ARG A 92 19.77 15.56 27.39
C ARG A 92 21.04 15.59 28.27
N ARG A 93 20.96 15.10 29.52
CA ARG A 93 22.07 15.10 30.48
C ARG A 93 23.14 14.06 30.16
N GLU A 94 22.77 13.02 29.42
CA GLU A 94 23.66 11.92 29.03
C GLU A 94 24.39 12.24 27.71
N LEU A 95 24.13 13.40 27.10
CA LEU A 95 24.72 13.80 25.84
C LEU A 95 26.19 14.23 26.02
N SER A 96 27.11 13.44 25.45
CA SER A 96 28.55 13.69 25.47
C SER A 96 29.11 13.94 24.06
N GLU A 97 30.40 14.28 23.97
CA GLU A 97 31.10 14.45 22.68
C GLU A 97 31.22 13.13 21.89
N GLU A 98 31.09 11.98 22.56
CA GLU A 98 31.07 10.66 21.90
C GLU A 98 29.76 10.43 21.13
N SER A 99 28.66 11.05 21.56
CA SER A 99 27.37 10.99 20.87
C SER A 99 27.31 11.86 19.61
N LEU A 100 28.35 12.67 19.36
CA LEU A 100 28.40 13.64 18.26
C LEU A 100 28.51 12.92 16.90
N GLU A 101 29.25 11.81 16.83
CA GLU A 101 29.38 11.00 15.61
C GLU A 101 28.03 10.43 15.16
N GLY A 102 27.25 9.86 16.10
CA GLY A 102 25.92 9.33 15.81
C GLY A 102 24.89 10.43 15.47
N LEU A 103 25.01 11.62 16.06
CA LEU A 103 24.18 12.77 15.68
C LEU A 103 24.52 13.30 14.28
N GLU A 104 25.81 13.32 13.91
CA GLU A 104 26.26 13.74 12.60
C GLU A 104 25.76 12.78 11.50
N GLU A 105 25.73 11.47 11.77
CA GLU A 105 25.14 10.48 10.86
C GLU A 105 23.65 10.72 10.62
N ILE A 106 22.89 11.04 11.69
CA ILE A 106 21.44 11.24 11.59
C ILE A 106 21.09 12.57 10.91
N VAL A 107 21.77 13.65 11.29
CA VAL A 107 21.44 15.01 10.83
C VAL A 107 22.13 15.34 9.51
N MET A 108 23.14 14.55 9.11
CA MET A 108 23.97 14.72 7.91
C MET A 108 24.64 16.11 7.84
N ASP A 109 24.82 16.76 8.99
CA ASP A 109 25.32 18.12 9.12
C ASP A 109 26.05 18.28 10.46
N SER A 110 27.37 18.37 10.38
CA SER A 110 28.26 18.50 11.54
C SER A 110 27.97 19.79 12.33
N ALA A 111 27.61 20.88 11.66
CA ALA A 111 27.30 22.15 12.33
C ALA A 111 26.03 22.05 13.17
N LYS A 112 25.00 21.34 12.68
CA LYS A 112 23.78 21.09 13.46
C LYS A 112 24.03 20.13 14.61
N ALA A 113 24.85 19.09 14.43
CA ALA A 113 25.21 18.17 15.51
C ALA A 113 25.91 18.90 16.67
N GLN A 114 26.86 19.78 16.35
CA GLN A 114 27.53 20.64 17.34
C GLN A 114 26.54 21.61 18.01
N ALA A 115 25.66 22.26 17.24
CA ALA A 115 24.65 23.15 17.79
C ALA A 115 23.68 22.44 18.75
N ILE A 116 23.35 21.17 18.50
CA ILE A 116 22.52 20.35 19.41
C ILE A 116 23.25 20.10 20.73
N LEU A 117 24.55 19.80 20.70
CA LEU A 117 25.36 19.58 21.90
C LEU A 117 25.54 20.88 22.71
N GLU A 118 25.78 22.01 22.06
CA GLU A 118 25.85 23.31 22.73
C GLU A 118 24.50 23.70 23.33
N ALA A 119 23.41 23.44 22.59
CA ALA A 119 22.05 23.70 23.06
C ALA A 119 21.66 22.79 24.21
N SER A 120 22.15 21.54 24.28
CA SER A 120 21.86 20.66 25.42
C SER A 120 22.52 21.15 26.71
N ARG A 121 23.75 21.65 26.63
CA ARG A 121 24.51 22.23 27.76
C ARG A 121 23.87 23.53 28.29
N SER A 122 23.25 24.31 27.40
CA SER A 122 22.62 25.59 27.71
C SER A 122 21.08 25.52 27.82
N SER A 123 20.50 24.32 27.74
CA SER A 123 19.05 24.15 27.68
C SER A 123 18.37 24.54 28.98
N MET A 124 17.28 25.29 28.87
CA MET A 124 16.42 25.66 30.00
C MET A 124 15.22 24.73 30.17
N GLY A 125 15.13 23.63 29.42
CA GLY A 125 14.00 22.71 29.50
C GLY A 125 13.86 22.05 30.89
N MET A 126 12.74 21.38 31.13
CA MET A 126 12.50 20.68 32.39
C MET A 126 13.17 19.30 32.39
N ASP A 127 13.58 18.81 33.56
CA ASP A 127 14.00 17.43 33.69
C ASP A 127 12.78 16.51 33.61
N ILE A 128 12.88 15.47 32.78
CA ILE A 128 11.78 14.54 32.52
C ILE A 128 11.93 13.26 33.34
N SER A 129 10.80 12.67 33.74
CA SER A 129 10.80 11.37 34.41
C SER A 129 11.29 10.26 33.46
N PRO A 130 12.05 9.27 33.94
CA PRO A 130 12.48 8.13 33.12
C PRO A 130 11.30 7.37 32.50
N LEU A 131 10.15 7.27 33.18
CA LEU A 131 8.95 6.63 32.65
C LEU A 131 8.39 7.37 31.42
N ASP A 132 8.33 8.69 31.50
CA ASP A 132 7.83 9.53 30.41
C ASP A 132 8.80 9.51 29.24
N LEU A 133 10.11 9.44 29.51
CA LEU A 133 11.13 9.31 28.48
C LEU A 133 10.98 7.99 27.70
N ILE A 134 10.75 6.86 28.38
CA ILE A 134 10.51 5.56 27.74
C ILE A 134 9.27 5.62 26.84
N ASN A 135 8.21 6.31 27.27
CA ASN A 135 6.99 6.48 26.47
C ASN A 135 7.26 7.34 25.22
N ILE A 136 8.01 8.45 25.36
CA ILE A 136 8.39 9.31 24.23
C ILE A 136 9.30 8.54 23.26
N GLU A 137 10.25 7.76 23.76
CA GLU A 137 11.14 6.96 22.93
C GLU A 137 10.35 5.90 22.16
N SER A 138 9.45 5.18 22.84
CA SER A 138 8.60 4.16 22.23
C SER A 138 7.70 4.75 21.14
N PHE A 139 7.12 5.93 21.40
CA PHE A 139 6.30 6.64 20.44
C PHE A 139 7.14 7.13 19.24
N SER A 140 8.31 7.70 19.50
CA SER A 140 9.27 8.14 18.46
C SER A 140 9.71 6.98 17.58
N ARG A 141 10.02 5.82 18.17
CA ARG A 141 10.33 4.58 17.44
C ARG A 141 9.16 4.15 16.56
N ARG A 142 7.92 4.24 17.05
CA ARG A 142 6.73 3.92 16.25
C ARG A 142 6.59 4.86 15.05
N VAL A 143 6.78 6.16 15.24
CA VAL A 143 6.75 7.15 14.15
C VAL A 143 7.83 6.88 13.11
N ILE A 144 9.06 6.55 13.53
CA ILE A 144 10.14 6.16 12.62
C ILE A 144 9.75 4.91 11.82
N SER A 145 9.21 3.88 12.49
CA SER A 145 8.77 2.66 11.80
C SER A 145 7.66 2.93 10.78
N LEU A 146 6.75 3.86 11.05
CA LEU A 146 5.70 4.27 10.10
C LEU A 146 6.31 5.06 8.92
N SER A 147 7.33 5.88 9.17
CA SER A 147 8.06 6.60 8.13
C SER A 147 8.80 5.64 7.18
N ASP A 148 9.45 4.60 7.72
CA ASP A 148 10.14 3.61 6.92
C ASP A 148 9.14 2.69 6.19
N TYR A 149 8.03 2.31 6.83
CA TYR A 149 6.93 1.60 6.17
C TYR A 149 6.35 2.41 5.01
N ARG A 150 6.19 3.73 5.17
CA ARG A 150 5.72 4.63 4.11
C ARG A 150 6.68 4.64 2.91
N LYS A 151 8.00 4.59 3.12
CA LYS A 151 8.98 4.44 2.03
C LYS A 151 8.83 3.09 1.32
N GLY A 152 8.73 2.00 2.09
CA GLY A 152 8.51 0.67 1.53
C GLY A 152 7.20 0.56 0.73
N LEU A 153 6.13 1.20 1.21
CA LEU A 153 4.84 1.27 0.50
C LEU A 153 4.95 2.06 -0.81
N GLN A 154 5.75 3.12 -0.84
CA GLN A 154 6.03 3.89 -2.07
C GLN A 154 6.78 3.06 -3.11
N GLU A 155 7.78 2.28 -2.70
CA GLU A 155 8.51 1.36 -3.58
C GLU A 155 7.61 0.24 -4.11
N TYR A 156 6.78 -0.33 -3.23
CA TYR A 156 5.77 -1.31 -3.62
C TYR A 156 4.80 -0.73 -4.65
N LEU A 157 4.26 0.47 -4.42
CA LEU A 157 3.36 1.16 -5.32
C LEU A 157 4.02 1.41 -6.68
N ARG A 158 5.29 1.83 -6.70
CA ARG A 158 6.06 2.04 -7.94
C ARG A 158 6.22 0.75 -8.74
N SER A 159 6.62 -0.35 -8.08
CA SER A 159 6.74 -1.67 -8.71
C SER A 159 5.39 -2.18 -9.24
N LYS A 160 4.33 -2.03 -8.44
CA LYS A 160 2.99 -2.48 -8.82
C LYS A 160 2.42 -1.67 -9.97
N MET A 161 2.61 -0.36 -9.97
CA MET A 161 2.17 0.52 -11.06
C MET A 161 2.91 0.21 -12.36
N SER A 162 4.22 -0.09 -12.31
CA SER A 162 4.97 -0.53 -13.49
C SER A 162 4.43 -1.84 -14.10
N GLN A 163 3.87 -2.74 -13.28
CA GLN A 163 3.25 -3.98 -13.76
C GLN A 163 1.84 -3.78 -14.33
N VAL A 164 1.03 -2.89 -13.73
CA VAL A 164 -0.38 -2.70 -14.09
C VAL A 164 -0.55 -1.64 -15.19
N ALA A 165 0.14 -0.50 -15.06
CA ALA A 165 0.02 0.66 -15.95
C ALA A 165 1.38 1.34 -16.22
N PRO A 166 2.28 0.69 -16.98
CA PRO A 166 3.60 1.24 -17.30
C PRO A 166 3.55 2.48 -18.20
N SER A 167 2.60 2.57 -19.15
CA SER A 167 2.51 3.75 -20.03
C SER A 167 2.13 5.00 -19.23
N LEU A 168 1.16 4.86 -18.33
CA LEU A 168 0.74 5.94 -17.44
C LEU A 168 1.85 6.35 -16.48
N SER A 169 2.57 5.38 -15.92
CA SER A 169 3.70 5.62 -15.02
C SER A 169 4.86 6.32 -15.71
N ALA A 170 5.18 5.99 -16.97
CA ALA A 170 6.22 6.66 -17.74
C ALA A 170 5.85 8.11 -18.07
N LEU A 171 4.57 8.35 -18.39
CA LEU A 171 4.06 9.67 -18.75
C LEU A 171 4.09 10.65 -17.57
N ILE A 172 3.51 10.27 -16.42
CA ILE A 172 3.26 11.20 -15.30
C ILE A 172 4.28 11.03 -14.17
N GLY A 173 4.92 9.86 -14.07
CA GLY A 173 5.78 9.49 -12.95
C GLY A 173 5.01 8.78 -11.84
N GLU A 174 5.54 8.89 -10.62
CA GLU A 174 4.97 8.18 -9.47
C GLU A 174 3.55 8.67 -9.14
N PRO A 175 2.60 7.73 -8.90
CA PRO A 175 1.21 8.09 -8.67
C PRO A 175 1.03 8.61 -7.24
N LYS A 176 1.22 9.92 -7.07
CA LYS A 176 0.66 10.66 -5.95
C LYS A 176 -0.60 11.42 -6.38
N TYR A 177 -1.38 11.88 -5.40
CA TYR A 177 -2.56 12.70 -5.64
C TYR A 177 -2.23 13.89 -6.55
N GLY A 178 -3.23 14.32 -7.32
CA GLY A 178 -3.07 15.45 -8.24
C GLY A 178 -2.10 15.20 -9.40
N LEU A 179 -2.14 13.98 -9.98
CA LEU A 179 -1.38 13.53 -11.16
C LEU A 179 -1.22 14.60 -12.27
N ILE A 180 -2.26 15.41 -12.50
CA ILE A 180 -2.23 16.48 -13.48
C ILE A 180 -1.63 17.76 -12.86
N PHE A 181 -2.15 18.21 -11.72
CA PHE A 181 -1.79 19.51 -11.12
C PHE A 181 -0.36 19.58 -10.60
N HIS A 182 0.12 18.50 -9.95
CA HIS A 182 1.47 18.41 -9.39
C HIS A 182 2.50 17.89 -10.40
N SER A 183 2.11 17.71 -11.67
CA SER A 183 3.06 17.25 -12.69
C SER A 183 4.13 18.31 -12.96
N THR A 184 5.36 17.85 -13.15
CA THR A 184 6.51 18.71 -13.47
C THR A 184 6.32 19.49 -14.76
N PHE A 185 5.49 19.01 -15.70
CA PHE A 185 5.16 19.71 -16.94
C PHE A 185 4.37 21.00 -16.70
N ILE A 186 3.42 20.97 -15.76
CA ILE A 186 2.61 22.16 -15.43
C ILE A 186 3.43 23.15 -14.59
N GLY A 187 4.29 22.64 -13.71
CA GLY A 187 5.21 23.48 -12.93
C GLY A 187 6.13 24.32 -13.81
N ARG A 188 6.69 23.72 -14.88
CA ARG A 188 7.58 24.39 -15.84
C ARG A 188 6.87 25.36 -16.78
N ALA A 189 5.61 25.12 -17.11
CA ALA A 189 4.87 25.95 -18.05
C ALA A 189 4.62 27.38 -17.53
N ALA A 190 4.78 28.37 -18.43
CA ALA A 190 4.41 29.76 -18.15
C ALA A 190 2.93 29.88 -17.74
N ALA A 191 2.61 30.80 -16.82
CA ALA A 191 1.27 30.94 -16.22
C ALA A 191 0.13 31.03 -17.27
N LYS A 192 0.38 31.71 -18.39
CA LYS A 192 -0.57 31.84 -19.51
C LYS A 192 -0.89 30.49 -20.20
N ASN A 193 0.06 29.56 -20.21
CA ASN A 193 -0.02 28.29 -20.92
C ASN A 193 -0.34 27.09 -20.02
N LYS A 194 -0.31 27.26 -18.68
CA LYS A 194 -0.60 26.18 -17.70
C LYS A 194 -1.93 25.46 -17.98
N GLY A 195 -3.00 26.20 -18.24
CA GLY A 195 -4.32 25.61 -18.53
C GLY A 195 -4.42 24.91 -19.89
N ARG A 196 -3.54 25.26 -20.84
CA ARG A 196 -3.46 24.58 -22.15
C ARG A 196 -2.68 23.28 -22.04
N ILE A 197 -1.53 23.32 -21.36
CA ILE A 197 -0.70 22.13 -21.09
C ILE A 197 -1.44 21.13 -20.20
N SER A 198 -2.16 21.59 -19.16
CA SER A 198 -2.97 20.74 -18.30
C SER A 198 -3.98 19.89 -19.10
N ARG A 199 -4.72 20.52 -20.03
CA ARG A 199 -5.67 19.83 -20.91
C ARG A 199 -4.98 18.88 -21.89
N TYR A 200 -3.85 19.30 -22.45
CA TYR A 200 -3.09 18.45 -23.36
C TYR A 200 -2.57 17.19 -22.65
N LEU A 201 -1.99 17.35 -21.46
CA LEU A 201 -1.54 16.26 -20.60
C LEU A 201 -2.71 15.33 -20.26
N ALA A 202 -3.84 15.85 -19.79
CA ALA A 202 -5.03 15.04 -19.46
C ALA A 202 -5.49 14.16 -20.64
N ASN A 203 -5.47 14.70 -21.87
CA ASN A 203 -5.80 13.94 -23.07
C ASN A 203 -4.80 12.80 -23.31
N LYS A 204 -3.49 13.05 -23.13
CA LYS A 204 -2.46 12.00 -23.27
C LYS A 204 -2.56 10.95 -22.17
N CYS A 205 -2.87 11.34 -20.93
CA CYS A 205 -3.11 10.42 -19.83
C CYS A 205 -4.30 9.51 -20.14
N THR A 206 -5.39 10.05 -20.70
CA THR A 206 -6.56 9.25 -21.08
C THR A 206 -6.21 8.19 -22.13
N ILE A 207 -5.35 8.52 -23.09
CA ILE A 207 -4.87 7.57 -24.10
C ILE A 207 -3.98 6.51 -23.44
N ALA A 208 -3.00 6.92 -22.63
CA ALA A 208 -2.11 6.00 -21.91
C ALA A 208 -2.89 5.01 -21.03
N SER A 209 -3.86 5.50 -20.23
CA SER A 209 -4.70 4.66 -19.37
C SER A 209 -5.53 3.65 -20.16
N ARG A 210 -6.05 4.02 -21.33
CA ARG A 210 -6.79 3.09 -22.20
C ARG A 210 -5.87 2.02 -22.77
N ILE A 211 -4.68 2.40 -23.23
CA ILE A 211 -3.67 1.45 -23.74
C ILE A 211 -3.30 0.47 -22.64
N ASP A 212 -2.96 0.94 -21.44
CA ASP A 212 -2.61 0.07 -20.32
C ASP A 212 -3.77 -0.84 -19.91
N CYS A 213 -5.01 -0.35 -19.86
CA CYS A 213 -6.17 -1.17 -19.50
C CYS A 213 -6.45 -2.29 -20.50
N PHE A 214 -6.46 -1.99 -21.80
CA PHE A 214 -6.89 -2.94 -22.83
C PHE A 214 -5.76 -3.80 -23.44
N SER A 215 -4.49 -3.44 -23.27
CA SER A 215 -3.38 -4.23 -23.81
C SER A 215 -3.22 -5.55 -23.06
N GLU A 216 -2.97 -6.68 -23.72
CA GLU A 216 -2.73 -7.93 -22.99
C GLU A 216 -1.36 -7.94 -22.30
N VAL A 217 -0.35 -7.38 -22.96
CA VAL A 217 1.01 -7.24 -22.47
C VAL A 217 1.29 -5.75 -22.29
N PRO A 218 1.44 -5.27 -21.05
CA PRO A 218 1.68 -3.86 -20.79
C PRO A 218 3.14 -3.50 -21.15
N THR A 219 3.33 -2.35 -21.82
CA THR A 219 4.65 -1.84 -22.26
C THR A 219 4.77 -0.34 -21.93
N SER A 220 5.99 0.15 -21.69
CA SER A 220 6.22 1.58 -21.39
C SER A 220 6.32 2.46 -22.64
N VAL A 221 6.64 1.86 -23.80
CA VAL A 221 6.93 2.53 -25.08
C VAL A 221 5.92 3.62 -25.43
N PHE A 222 4.62 3.32 -25.29
CA PHE A 222 3.58 4.31 -25.55
C PHE A 222 3.64 5.48 -24.58
N GLY A 223 3.89 5.22 -23.30
CA GLY A 223 4.08 6.25 -22.28
C GLY A 223 5.27 7.16 -22.56
N ASP A 224 6.40 6.57 -22.96
CA ASP A 224 7.64 7.29 -23.28
C ASP A 224 7.43 8.23 -24.48
N LYS A 225 6.82 7.74 -25.57
CA LYS A 225 6.48 8.56 -26.74
C LYS A 225 5.43 9.64 -26.45
N LEU A 226 4.45 9.35 -25.58
CA LEU A 226 3.47 10.34 -25.13
C LEU A 226 4.13 11.41 -24.25
N ARG A 227 5.14 11.05 -23.46
CA ARG A 227 5.92 11.97 -22.64
C ARG A 227 6.73 12.93 -23.53
N GLU A 228 7.43 12.40 -24.53
CA GLU A 228 8.15 13.19 -25.54
C GLU A 228 7.22 14.23 -26.20
N GLN A 229 6.00 13.82 -26.59
CA GLN A 229 5.03 14.75 -27.17
C GLN A 229 4.60 15.88 -26.22
N VAL A 230 4.50 15.60 -24.91
CA VAL A 230 4.19 16.63 -23.91
C VAL A 230 5.38 17.58 -23.76
N GLU A 231 6.62 17.07 -23.80
CA GLU A 231 7.83 17.88 -23.77
C GLU A 231 7.98 18.76 -25.01
N GLU A 232 7.78 18.21 -26.21
CA GLU A 232 7.74 18.98 -27.46
C GLU A 232 6.65 20.05 -27.42
N ARG A 233 5.48 19.74 -26.85
CA ARG A 233 4.40 20.71 -26.73
C ARG A 233 4.73 21.83 -25.75
N LEU A 234 5.50 21.53 -24.70
CA LEU A 234 6.01 22.52 -23.78
C LEU A 234 7.06 23.40 -24.46
N ALA A 235 8.01 22.79 -25.18
CA ALA A 235 9.03 23.48 -25.95
C ALA A 235 8.42 24.40 -27.03
N PHE A 236 7.36 23.96 -27.73
CA PHE A 236 6.62 24.79 -28.68
C PHE A 236 6.12 26.11 -28.06
N TYR A 237 5.75 26.11 -26.78
CA TYR A 237 5.32 27.35 -26.12
C TYR A 237 6.47 28.27 -25.73
N GLU A 238 7.71 27.78 -25.73
CA GLU A 238 8.93 28.54 -25.44
C GLU A 238 9.66 28.97 -26.73
N THR A 239 9.87 28.05 -27.68
CA THR A 239 10.66 28.24 -28.90
C THR A 239 9.81 28.50 -30.14
N GLY A 240 8.53 28.11 -30.14
CA GLY A 240 7.64 28.23 -31.31
C GLY A 240 7.77 27.10 -32.34
N GLU A 241 8.65 26.11 -32.13
CA GLU A 241 8.84 24.99 -33.07
C GLU A 241 7.64 24.03 -33.08
N PRO A 242 7.05 23.74 -34.25
CA PRO A 242 5.85 22.90 -34.31
C PRO A 242 6.17 21.46 -33.86
N PRO A 243 5.40 20.89 -32.91
CA PRO A 243 5.62 19.53 -32.44
C PRO A 243 5.32 18.49 -33.53
N ARG A 244 5.89 17.30 -33.41
CA ARG A 244 5.68 16.21 -34.37
C ARG A 244 4.20 15.83 -34.46
N LYS A 245 3.76 15.35 -35.64
CA LYS A 245 2.38 14.90 -35.82
C LYS A 245 2.14 13.63 -35.01
N ASN A 246 1.06 13.61 -34.24
CA ASN A 246 0.71 12.46 -33.40
C ASN A 246 0.61 11.14 -34.18
N LEU A 247 0.17 11.19 -35.44
CA LEU A 247 0.03 10.00 -36.29
C LEU A 247 1.38 9.32 -36.58
N GLU A 248 2.45 10.08 -36.74
CA GLU A 248 3.79 9.54 -37.02
C GLU A 248 4.38 8.91 -35.75
N VAL A 249 4.33 9.64 -34.64
CA VAL A 249 4.82 9.16 -33.34
C VAL A 249 4.09 7.91 -32.88
N MET A 250 2.76 7.83 -33.08
CA MET A 250 1.99 6.63 -32.69
C MET A 250 2.27 5.44 -33.61
N LYS A 251 2.56 5.66 -34.90
CA LYS A 251 2.96 4.56 -35.81
C LYS A 251 4.30 3.97 -35.38
N GLU A 252 5.27 4.82 -35.08
CA GLU A 252 6.57 4.41 -34.54
C GLU A 252 6.41 3.65 -33.22
N ALA A 253 5.60 4.18 -32.31
CA ALA A 253 5.31 3.53 -31.02
C ALA A 253 4.68 2.14 -31.18
N VAL A 254 3.81 1.94 -32.17
CA VAL A 254 3.20 0.62 -32.42
C VAL A 254 4.24 -0.39 -32.93
N VAL A 255 5.15 0.03 -33.81
CA VAL A 255 6.23 -0.85 -34.31
C VAL A 255 7.12 -1.28 -33.15
N GLU A 256 7.63 -0.31 -32.38
CA GLU A 256 8.50 -0.56 -31.23
C GLU A 256 7.79 -1.39 -30.15
N ALA A 257 6.53 -1.08 -29.83
CA ALA A 257 5.75 -1.84 -28.87
C ALA A 257 5.55 -3.30 -29.31
N ASN A 258 5.32 -3.57 -30.61
CA ASN A 258 5.15 -4.94 -31.11
C ASN A 258 6.43 -5.78 -30.93
N GLU A 259 7.60 -5.18 -31.14
CA GLU A 259 8.89 -5.83 -30.94
C GLU A 259 9.10 -6.19 -29.46
N VAL A 260 8.84 -5.23 -28.56
CA VAL A 260 8.93 -5.45 -27.11
C VAL A 260 7.93 -6.50 -26.66
N VAL A 261 6.68 -6.45 -27.13
CA VAL A 261 5.65 -7.46 -26.82
C VAL A 261 6.08 -8.85 -27.29
N ALA A 262 6.67 -8.97 -28.48
CA ALA A 262 7.18 -10.24 -28.98
C ALA A 262 8.31 -10.79 -28.11
N GLU A 263 9.22 -9.92 -27.65
CA GLU A 263 10.30 -10.32 -26.74
C GLU A 263 9.76 -10.77 -25.37
N VAL A 264 8.83 -10.02 -24.80
CA VAL A 264 8.20 -10.34 -23.51
C VAL A 264 7.45 -11.66 -23.59
N LYS A 265 6.66 -11.90 -24.65
CA LYS A 265 5.97 -13.18 -24.88
C LYS A 265 6.95 -14.34 -24.96
N ARG A 266 8.05 -14.20 -25.72
CA ARG A 266 9.12 -15.22 -25.78
C ARG A 266 9.76 -15.49 -24.41
N ARG A 267 10.00 -14.45 -23.60
CA ARG A 267 10.55 -14.58 -22.24
C ARG A 267 9.55 -15.30 -21.31
N GLN A 268 8.27 -14.97 -21.39
CA GLN A 268 7.20 -15.60 -20.60
C GLN A 268 7.05 -17.08 -20.95
N GLU A 269 7.00 -17.44 -22.24
CA GLU A 269 6.95 -18.83 -22.69
C GLU A 269 8.16 -19.65 -22.22
N LYS A 270 9.37 -19.08 -22.28
CA LYS A 270 10.59 -19.73 -21.77
C LYS A 270 10.51 -19.97 -20.26
N LYS A 271 10.02 -18.99 -19.49
CA LYS A 271 9.83 -19.13 -18.03
C LYS A 271 8.78 -20.18 -17.71
N GLU A 272 7.67 -20.21 -18.44
CA GLU A 272 6.61 -21.19 -18.25
C GLU A 272 7.06 -22.61 -18.58
N LYS A 273 7.78 -22.81 -19.69
CA LYS A 273 8.41 -24.11 -20.03
C LYS A 273 9.38 -24.56 -18.94
N LYS A 274 10.22 -23.66 -18.41
CA LYS A 274 11.12 -23.96 -17.28
C LYS A 274 10.35 -24.34 -16.01
N ARG A 275 9.25 -23.63 -15.69
CA ARG A 275 8.41 -23.91 -14.52
C ARG A 275 7.75 -25.28 -14.63
N LYS A 276 7.11 -25.57 -15.77
CA LYS A 276 6.50 -26.88 -16.07
C LYS A 276 7.51 -28.03 -15.99
N LYS A 277 8.73 -27.83 -16.49
CA LYS A 277 9.81 -28.83 -16.39
C LYS A 277 10.24 -29.08 -14.94
N ARG A 278 10.36 -28.01 -14.11
CA ARG A 278 10.72 -28.14 -12.69
C ARG A 278 9.62 -28.80 -11.87
N GLU A 279 8.37 -28.46 -12.16
CA GLU A 279 7.19 -29.04 -11.52
C GLU A 279 7.03 -30.53 -11.86
N LYS A 280 7.18 -30.90 -13.14
CA LYS A 280 7.19 -32.30 -13.57
C LYS A 280 8.27 -33.11 -12.83
N ARG A 281 9.51 -32.60 -12.76
CA ARG A 281 10.60 -33.25 -12.00
C ARG A 281 10.31 -33.38 -10.51
N ARG A 282 9.64 -32.39 -9.90
CA ARG A 282 9.25 -32.44 -8.47
C ARG A 282 8.17 -33.50 -8.24
N LEU A 283 7.17 -33.57 -9.12
CA LEU A 283 6.12 -34.60 -9.08
C LEU A 283 6.70 -36.01 -9.26
N GLU A 284 7.60 -36.18 -10.22
CA GLU A 284 8.31 -37.46 -10.44
C GLU A 284 9.14 -37.86 -9.21
N ALA A 285 9.86 -36.92 -8.57
CA ALA A 285 10.62 -37.19 -7.36
C ALA A 285 9.73 -37.53 -6.15
N LEU A 286 8.59 -36.86 -5.99
CA LEU A 286 7.62 -37.17 -4.93
C LEU A 286 6.97 -38.53 -5.14
N ALA A 287 6.67 -38.90 -6.39
CA ALA A 287 6.13 -40.21 -6.73
C ALA A 287 7.14 -41.32 -6.44
N ALA A 288 8.41 -41.14 -6.83
CA ALA A 288 9.48 -42.10 -6.55
C ALA A 288 9.72 -42.26 -5.03
N ALA A 289 9.71 -41.17 -4.26
CA ALA A 289 9.84 -41.24 -2.81
C ALA A 289 8.64 -41.94 -2.13
N ALA A 290 7.43 -41.78 -2.68
CA ALA A 290 6.25 -42.49 -2.20
C ALA A 290 6.29 -43.99 -2.53
N GLU A 291 6.82 -44.37 -3.71
CA GLU A 291 7.06 -45.76 -4.07
C GLU A 291 8.13 -46.41 -3.18
N GLU A 292 9.27 -45.75 -2.92
CA GLU A 292 10.29 -46.24 -1.98
C GLU A 292 9.74 -46.37 -0.54
N ALA A 293 8.91 -45.43 -0.09
CA ALA A 293 8.26 -45.52 1.22
C ALA A 293 7.23 -46.66 1.28
N ALA A 294 6.52 -46.93 0.19
CA ALA A 294 5.60 -48.06 0.09
C ALA A 294 6.35 -49.40 0.05
N GLU A 295 7.45 -49.52 -0.70
CA GLU A 295 8.28 -50.74 -0.75
C GLU A 295 8.94 -51.05 0.60
N ASN A 296 9.43 -50.03 1.31
CA ASN A 296 9.95 -50.21 2.68
C ASN A 296 8.85 -50.61 3.68
N SER A 297 7.60 -50.19 3.48
CA SER A 297 6.48 -50.61 4.34
C SER A 297 6.00 -52.06 4.07
N VAL A 298 6.24 -52.59 2.87
CA VAL A 298 5.87 -53.97 2.51
C VAL A 298 6.86 -54.98 3.12
N MET A 299 8.13 -54.62 3.29
CA MET A 299 9.12 -55.50 3.92
C MET A 299 8.92 -55.69 5.44
N GLU A 300 8.17 -54.81 6.12
CA GLU A 300 7.82 -54.96 7.54
C GLU A 300 6.54 -55.80 7.79
N THR A 301 5.85 -56.28 6.75
CA THR A 301 4.61 -57.08 6.91
C THR A 301 4.75 -58.59 6.65
N GLU A 302 5.94 -59.08 6.28
CA GLU A 302 6.21 -60.53 6.15
C GLU A 302 6.92 -61.18 7.36
N GLU A 303 7.21 -60.43 8.43
CA GLU A 303 7.59 -60.99 9.73
C GLU A 303 6.59 -60.54 10.80
N ASN A 304 5.45 -61.22 10.91
CA ASN A 304 4.80 -61.60 12.18
C ASN A 304 3.36 -62.07 11.95
N ASP A 305 3.17 -63.38 11.79
CA ASP A 305 1.92 -64.04 12.18
C ASP A 305 2.21 -65.29 13.01
N VAL A 306 2.34 -65.13 14.34
CA VAL A 306 1.83 -66.08 15.33
C VAL A 306 1.42 -65.32 16.60
N GLY A 307 0.12 -65.37 16.93
CA GLY A 307 -0.33 -65.51 18.33
C GLY A 307 -0.97 -64.29 19.01
N ALA A 308 -2.28 -64.37 19.19
CA ALA A 308 -3.17 -63.33 19.70
C ALA A 308 -3.19 -63.13 21.26
N LYS A 309 -3.27 -61.85 21.65
CA LYS A 309 -4.15 -61.19 22.66
C LYS A 309 -4.23 -61.70 24.12
N LYS A 310 -3.91 -60.79 25.07
CA LYS A 310 -4.80 -60.43 26.21
C LYS A 310 -4.47 -59.06 26.89
N LYS A 311 -5.40 -58.12 26.73
CA LYS A 311 -5.96 -57.08 27.66
C LYS A 311 -5.08 -56.28 28.67
N LYS A 312 -5.06 -54.95 28.43
CA LYS A 312 -5.33 -53.78 29.33
C LYS A 312 -4.61 -53.65 30.71
N LYS A 313 -3.80 -52.60 30.87
CA LYS A 313 -4.02 -51.54 31.90
C LYS A 313 -3.23 -50.23 31.67
N LYS A 314 -4.00 -49.13 31.69
CA LYS A 314 -3.78 -47.68 31.87
C LYS A 314 -2.58 -47.22 32.75
N LYS A 315 -1.96 -46.10 32.32
CA LYS A 315 -1.80 -44.79 33.02
C LYS A 315 -0.40 -44.38 33.61
N LYS A 316 0.27 -43.48 32.86
CA LYS A 316 0.72 -42.09 33.20
C LYS A 316 1.98 -41.85 34.08
N GLN A 317 2.66 -40.74 33.70
CA GLN A 317 3.74 -39.94 34.35
C GLN A 317 5.16 -40.38 33.95
N GLN A 318 6.08 -39.54 33.45
CA GLN A 318 6.37 -38.11 33.69
C GLN A 318 7.10 -37.46 32.48
N GLN A 319 7.10 -36.11 32.44
CA GLN A 319 7.69 -35.19 31.44
C GLN A 319 9.22 -35.29 31.27
N PRO A 320 9.77 -34.70 30.20
CA PRO A 320 10.65 -33.53 30.44
C PRO A 320 10.42 -32.34 29.48
N GLU A 321 10.34 -31.13 30.05
CA GLU A 321 10.81 -29.86 29.47
C GLU A 321 12.34 -29.90 29.33
N GLU A 322 13.09 -29.14 28.54
CA GLU A 322 12.90 -28.14 27.47
C GLU A 322 14.33 -27.95 26.88
N SER A 323 14.47 -27.79 25.56
CA SER A 323 15.34 -26.77 24.94
C SER A 323 15.38 -26.90 23.42
N GLU A 324 14.85 -25.85 22.79
CA GLU A 324 15.25 -25.21 21.53
C GLU A 324 15.23 -26.03 20.23
N ALA A 325 14.12 -25.90 19.48
CA ALA A 325 14.09 -26.02 18.02
C ALA A 325 13.14 -24.97 17.42
N GLU A 326 13.62 -24.23 16.43
CA GLU A 326 12.86 -23.31 15.56
C GLU A 326 11.76 -24.06 14.79
N PRO A 327 10.54 -23.50 14.59
CA PRO A 327 9.48 -24.19 13.88
C PRO A 327 9.39 -23.79 12.38
N GLU A 328 9.27 -24.81 11.52
CA GLU A 328 8.68 -24.68 10.19
C GLU A 328 7.14 -24.55 10.27
N PRO A 329 6.47 -23.96 9.25
CA PRO A 329 5.05 -23.64 9.31
C PRO A 329 4.17 -24.77 8.74
N GLU A 330 3.16 -25.19 9.49
CA GLU A 330 2.03 -25.98 8.99
C GLU A 330 0.72 -25.17 8.98
N GLU A 331 -0.03 -25.33 7.90
CA GLU A 331 -1.42 -24.91 7.72
C GLU A 331 -2.36 -25.71 8.63
N ASN A 332 -3.24 -25.01 9.36
CA ASN A 332 -4.70 -25.09 9.19
C ASN A 332 -5.44 -24.34 10.32
N GLY A 333 -6.64 -23.87 9.99
CA GLY A 333 -7.71 -23.68 10.99
C GLY A 333 -8.03 -22.23 11.32
N VAL A 334 -8.74 -21.56 10.42
CA VAL A 334 -9.59 -20.43 10.80
C VAL A 334 -10.75 -21.00 11.62
N GLU A 335 -10.70 -20.76 12.93
CA GLU A 335 -11.85 -20.87 13.82
C GLU A 335 -12.94 -19.86 13.45
N GLU A 336 -14.14 -20.28 13.81
CA GLU A 336 -15.45 -19.76 13.47
C GLU A 336 -15.69 -18.37 14.08
N GLU A 337 -16.19 -17.43 13.27
CA GLU A 337 -17.03 -16.35 13.79
C GLU A 337 -18.47 -16.88 13.78
N GLU A 338 -19.04 -17.01 14.99
CA GLU A 338 -20.48 -17.19 15.21
C GLU A 338 -21.22 -15.93 14.73
N GLU A 339 -22.02 -16.04 13.66
CA GLU A 339 -23.12 -15.11 13.40
C GLU A 339 -24.45 -15.79 13.74
N GLU A 340 -25.13 -15.24 14.74
CA GLU A 340 -26.50 -15.58 15.15
C GLU A 340 -27.53 -15.40 14.02
N GLU A 341 -28.52 -16.29 13.98
CA GLU A 341 -29.68 -16.24 13.08
C GLU A 341 -30.59 -15.00 13.33
N PRO A 342 -31.26 -14.44 12.30
CA PRO A 342 -32.26 -13.40 12.47
C PRO A 342 -33.68 -13.96 12.53
N LEU A 343 -34.56 -13.41 13.39
CA LEU A 343 -36.04 -13.31 13.27
C LEU A 343 -36.62 -12.56 14.51
N PRO A 344 -37.84 -11.96 14.50
CA PRO A 344 -38.52 -11.08 13.55
C PRO A 344 -38.94 -9.71 14.16
N LYS A 345 -39.36 -8.77 13.31
CA LYS A 345 -39.78 -7.38 13.64
C LYS A 345 -41.02 -7.27 14.57
N LYS A 346 -40.96 -6.42 15.61
CA LYS A 346 -42.09 -5.54 16.06
C LYS A 346 -41.66 -4.39 17.02
N LYS A 347 -41.73 -3.16 16.48
CA LYS A 347 -42.02 -1.83 17.07
C LYS A 347 -41.76 -1.55 18.57
N ARG A 348 -40.87 -0.58 18.85
CA ARG A 348 -41.01 0.60 19.75
C ARG A 348 -39.64 1.34 19.80
N LYS A 349 -39.52 2.55 19.23
CA LYS A 349 -39.63 3.91 19.84
C LYS A 349 -38.41 4.27 20.74
N VAL A 350 -37.90 5.50 20.57
CA VAL A 350 -36.88 6.26 21.38
C VAL A 350 -35.43 6.03 20.91
N VAL A 351 -34.50 6.99 20.73
CA VAL A 351 -34.39 8.47 20.75
C VAL A 351 -33.11 8.78 19.93
N VAL A 352 -33.11 9.85 19.13
CA VAL A 352 -31.91 10.34 18.42
C VAL A 352 -31.51 11.66 19.08
N GLU A 353 -30.28 11.74 19.59
CA GLU A 353 -29.63 12.99 20.00
C GLU A 353 -28.91 13.65 18.81
N PRO A 354 -28.73 14.99 18.84
CA PRO A 354 -28.92 15.83 17.66
C PRO A 354 -27.66 16.66 17.37
N GLU A 355 -26.64 16.09 16.72
CA GLU A 355 -25.45 16.88 16.35
C GLU A 355 -25.22 16.97 14.84
N GLN A 356 -25.90 16.15 14.03
CA GLN A 356 -25.68 16.12 12.57
C GLN A 356 -26.77 16.85 11.76
N GLU A 357 -27.88 17.27 12.37
CA GLU A 357 -28.92 18.05 11.68
C GLU A 357 -28.68 19.58 11.73
N GLU A 358 -27.93 20.10 12.70
CA GLU A 358 -27.70 21.56 12.83
C GLU A 358 -26.76 22.12 11.75
N GLU A 359 -25.74 21.36 11.31
CA GLU A 359 -24.83 21.80 10.25
C GLU A 359 -25.51 21.89 8.88
N GLU A 360 -26.42 20.96 8.56
CA GLU A 360 -27.19 21.01 7.32
C GLU A 360 -28.25 22.12 7.30
N GLU A 361 -28.85 22.44 8.45
CA GLU A 361 -29.86 23.50 8.54
C GLU A 361 -29.23 24.91 8.49
N GLU A 362 -28.05 25.09 9.08
CA GLU A 362 -27.28 26.34 9.00
C GLU A 362 -26.85 26.64 7.54
N GLU A 363 -26.42 25.62 6.79
CA GLU A 363 -25.98 25.80 5.41
C GLU A 363 -27.16 26.15 4.48
N LYS A 364 -28.33 25.53 4.72
CA LYS A 364 -29.59 25.83 4.02
C LYS A 364 -30.15 27.22 4.39
N LYS A 365 -30.05 27.66 5.65
CA LYS A 365 -30.42 29.02 6.10
C LYS A 365 -29.49 30.09 5.53
N LYS A 366 -28.17 29.85 5.45
CA LYS A 366 -27.19 30.75 4.80
C LYS A 366 -27.46 30.89 3.29
N LYS A 367 -27.78 29.78 2.59
CA LYS A 367 -28.18 29.81 1.17
C LYS A 367 -29.52 30.54 0.94
N LYS A 368 -30.52 30.39 1.81
CA LYS A 368 -31.80 31.14 1.75
C LYS A 368 -31.63 32.64 2.03
N LYS A 369 -30.81 33.04 3.02
CA LYS A 369 -30.51 34.46 3.32
C LYS A 369 -29.79 35.15 2.17
N LYS A 370 -28.89 34.45 1.47
CA LYS A 370 -28.15 34.97 0.32
C LYS A 370 -29.04 35.14 -0.93
N LYS A 371 -30.01 34.24 -1.13
CA LYS A 371 -31.04 34.38 -2.19
C LYS A 371 -32.03 35.52 -1.90
N LYS A 372 -32.44 35.70 -0.63
CA LYS A 372 -33.39 36.77 -0.24
C LYS A 372 -32.76 38.17 -0.31
N LYS A 373 -31.46 38.33 0.03
CA LYS A 373 -30.73 39.60 -0.17
C LYS A 373 -30.51 39.96 -1.65
N LYS A 374 -30.46 38.97 -2.54
CA LYS A 374 -30.28 39.22 -3.98
C LYS A 374 -31.59 39.63 -4.67
N ALA A 375 -32.73 39.15 -4.17
CA ALA A 375 -34.06 39.56 -4.66
C ALA A 375 -34.44 40.98 -4.20
N VAL A 376 -34.15 41.34 -2.94
CA VAL A 376 -34.47 42.69 -2.41
C VAL A 376 -33.60 43.79 -3.03
N ALA A 377 -32.41 43.46 -3.54
CA ALA A 377 -31.55 44.42 -4.24
C ALA A 377 -31.98 44.66 -5.71
N GLN A 378 -32.78 43.76 -6.30
CA GLN A 378 -33.30 43.93 -7.67
C GLN A 378 -34.64 44.68 -7.69
N ASP A 379 -35.46 44.58 -6.64
CA ASP A 379 -36.72 45.35 -6.51
C ASP A 379 -36.53 46.83 -6.09
N SER A 380 -35.31 47.23 -5.72
CA SER A 380 -34.99 48.63 -5.36
C SER A 380 -34.40 49.45 -6.51
N GLU A 381 -34.22 48.87 -7.70
CA GLU A 381 -33.74 49.57 -8.91
C GLU A 381 -34.83 49.77 -9.99
N GLU A 382 -36.05 49.28 -9.75
CA GLU A 382 -37.24 49.55 -10.58
C GLU A 382 -38.36 50.18 -9.74
N HIS A 383 -38.13 51.37 -9.20
CA HIS A 383 -39.17 52.37 -8.92
C HIS A 383 -38.60 53.78 -8.84
#